data_AF-A0A694SE19-F1
#
_entry.id   AF-A0A694SE19-F1
#
_cell.length_a   1.000
_cell.length_b   1.000
_cell.length_c   1.000
_cell.angle_alpha   90.00
_cell.angle_beta   90.00
_cell.angle_gamma   90.00
#
_symmetry.space_group_name_H-M   'P 1'
#
loop_
_entity.id
_entity.type
_entity.pdbx_description
1 polymer ?
#
loop_
_entity_poly.entity_id
_entity_poly.type
_entity_poly.pdbx_seq_one_letter_code
_entity_poly.pdbx_strand_id
1 'polypeptide(L)'
;MKQKDCDLKKKLAIHFFGFMRTFRDTYNNFKLNILDVNSQDYEIDIFIHTWDKYNSVDTSKEQFNLWHQEIDYYPTMNEKKISSQDQKDIIDLYQPKKILIEKLEKGVYGYPITLNKVSNLRTTYEKEKGFKYDALLYTRCDIMFKNPIRILGYIDYWKNNPTLDTKIIWCGHSSFSRMAIADPRIVTECDIFWFTKYNINPNDMYHNCPNDINKFLWIGIDYLLNRDFKIWRE
;
A
#
# COMPACT_ATOMS: atom_id res chain seq x y z
N MET A 1 -31.67 -3.10 31.45
CA MET A 1 -31.04 -3.95 30.42
C MET A 1 -30.22 -3.05 29.53
N LYS A 2 -28.88 -3.12 29.59
CA LYS A 2 -28.03 -2.42 28.61
C LYS A 2 -28.11 -3.19 27.30
N GLN A 3 -28.63 -2.54 26.28
CA GLN A 3 -28.60 -3.00 24.91
C GLN A 3 -27.11 -3.26 24.58
N LYS A 4 -26.75 -4.50 24.27
CA LYS A 4 -25.45 -4.79 23.66
C LYS A 4 -25.50 -4.09 22.31
N ASP A 5 -24.84 -2.94 22.20
CA ASP A 5 -24.46 -2.43 20.89
C ASP A 5 -23.70 -3.57 20.22
N CYS A 6 -24.30 -4.10 19.15
CA CYS A 6 -23.58 -4.94 18.23
C CYS A 6 -22.63 -3.97 17.53
N ASP A 7 -21.42 -3.80 18.09
CA ASP A 7 -20.42 -2.89 17.54
C ASP A 7 -20.24 -3.25 16.07
N LEU A 8 -20.78 -2.39 15.19
CA LEU A 8 -20.59 -2.51 13.76
C LEU A 8 -19.08 -2.53 13.51
N LYS A 9 -18.59 -3.63 12.93
CA LYS A 9 -17.18 -3.72 12.56
C LYS A 9 -16.80 -2.53 11.69
N LYS A 10 -15.67 -1.91 12.01
CA LYS A 10 -15.09 -0.83 11.21
C LYS A 10 -14.81 -1.31 9.80
N LYS A 11 -14.69 -0.42 8.82
CA LYS A 11 -14.37 -0.79 7.44
C LYS A 11 -12.95 -0.40 7.07
N LEU A 12 -12.18 -1.36 6.55
CA LEU A 12 -10.82 -1.16 6.04
C LEU A 12 -10.78 -1.37 4.53
N ALA A 13 -10.27 -0.39 3.79
CA ALA A 13 -9.94 -0.57 2.39
C ALA A 13 -8.45 -0.86 2.22
N ILE A 14 -8.11 -1.96 1.56
CA ILE A 14 -6.74 -2.30 1.16
C ILE A 14 -6.56 -1.98 -0.33
N HIS A 15 -5.54 -1.19 -0.64
CA HIS A 15 -5.21 -0.76 -1.99
C HIS A 15 -3.90 -1.41 -2.42
N PHE A 16 -3.98 -2.32 -3.37
CA PHE A 16 -2.82 -2.81 -4.11
C PHE A 16 -2.56 -1.92 -5.31
N PHE A 17 -1.36 -1.35 -5.36
CA PHE A 17 -0.90 -0.50 -6.44
C PHE A 17 0.41 -1.01 -7.03
N GLY A 18 0.65 -0.65 -8.29
CA GLY A 18 1.85 -1.01 -9.03
C GLY A 18 1.68 -2.32 -9.78
N PHE A 19 2.77 -3.06 -9.92
CA PHE A 19 2.78 -4.32 -10.67
C PHE A 19 2.45 -5.52 -9.76
N MET A 20 1.91 -6.59 -10.35
CA MET A 20 1.67 -7.88 -9.69
C MET A 20 2.96 -8.73 -9.59
N ARG A 21 4.07 -8.13 -9.20
CA ARG A 21 5.34 -8.85 -8.97
C ARG A 21 5.18 -9.80 -7.79
N THR A 22 5.68 -11.03 -7.93
CA THR A 22 5.76 -12.06 -6.88
C THR A 22 4.48 -12.31 -6.05
N PHE A 23 3.29 -11.93 -6.56
CA PHE A 23 2.05 -11.92 -5.80
C PHE A 23 1.64 -13.31 -5.26
N ARG A 24 1.98 -14.37 -6.00
CA ARG A 24 1.71 -15.75 -5.57
C ARG A 24 2.56 -16.14 -4.35
N ASP A 25 3.80 -15.68 -4.31
CA ASP A 25 4.76 -16.01 -3.26
C ASP A 25 4.44 -15.25 -1.97
N THR A 26 4.00 -14.00 -2.10
CA THR A 26 3.74 -13.10 -0.97
C THR A 26 2.35 -13.27 -0.37
N TYR A 27 1.36 -13.78 -1.13
CA TYR A 27 -0.04 -13.80 -0.72
C TYR A 27 -0.28 -14.48 0.64
N ASN A 28 0.30 -15.66 0.88
CA ASN A 28 0.06 -16.39 2.14
C ASN A 28 0.50 -15.57 3.36
N ASN A 29 1.62 -14.85 3.23
CA ASN A 29 2.13 -13.97 4.27
C ASN A 29 1.28 -12.70 4.41
N PHE A 30 0.82 -12.12 3.30
CA PHE A 30 -0.17 -11.04 3.34
C PHE A 30 -1.47 -11.47 4.04
N LYS A 31 -2.00 -12.64 3.71
CA LYS A 31 -3.20 -13.18 4.34
C LYS A 31 -3.00 -13.35 5.85
N LEU A 32 -1.93 -14.05 6.25
CA LEU A 32 -1.65 -14.33 7.66
C LEU A 32 -1.41 -13.06 8.47
N ASN A 33 -0.57 -12.16 7.97
CA ASN A 33 -0.04 -11.03 8.76
C ASN A 33 -0.82 -9.73 8.59
N ILE A 34 -1.66 -9.62 7.55
CA ILE A 34 -2.51 -8.45 7.30
C ILE A 34 -3.99 -8.82 7.37
N LEU A 35 -4.48 -9.73 6.52
CA LEU A 35 -5.93 -9.99 6.44
C LEU A 35 -6.47 -10.62 7.73
N ASP A 36 -5.89 -11.73 8.16
CA ASP A 36 -6.41 -12.50 9.29
C ASP A 36 -6.33 -11.68 10.60
N VAL A 37 -5.25 -10.90 10.77
CA VAL A 37 -5.06 -9.99 11.90
C VAL A 37 -6.08 -8.87 11.92
N ASN A 38 -6.26 -8.16 10.80
CA ASN A 38 -7.13 -6.98 10.77
C ASN A 38 -8.61 -7.34 10.61
N SER A 39 -8.94 -8.56 10.17
CA SER A 39 -10.33 -9.03 10.07
C SER A 39 -11.03 -9.17 11.43
N GLN A 40 -10.26 -9.18 12.52
CA GLN A 40 -10.80 -9.16 13.88
C GLN A 40 -11.47 -7.82 14.20
N ASP A 41 -10.90 -6.72 13.69
CA ASP A 41 -11.37 -5.35 13.96
C ASP A 41 -12.20 -4.76 12.81
N TYR A 42 -11.97 -5.24 11.58
CA TYR A 42 -12.50 -4.65 10.35
C TYR A 42 -13.26 -5.63 9.46
N GLU A 43 -14.28 -5.14 8.77
CA GLU A 43 -14.69 -5.65 7.46
C GLU A 43 -13.73 -5.12 6.40
N ILE A 44 -13.10 -6.02 5.64
CA ILE A 44 -12.02 -5.69 4.71
C ILE A 44 -12.51 -5.79 3.27
N ASP A 45 -12.28 -4.73 2.50
CA ASP A 45 -12.45 -4.73 1.04
C ASP A 45 -11.10 -4.46 0.37
N ILE A 46 -10.82 -5.18 -0.72
CA ILE A 46 -9.59 -5.05 -1.50
C ILE A 46 -9.86 -4.38 -2.85
N PHE A 47 -8.99 -3.45 -3.22
CA PHE A 47 -8.98 -2.74 -4.49
C PHE A 47 -7.63 -2.90 -5.15
N ILE A 48 -7.63 -3.20 -6.45
CA ILE A 48 -6.39 -3.46 -7.19
C ILE A 48 -6.35 -2.61 -8.45
N HIS A 49 -5.29 -1.83 -8.60
CA HIS A 49 -4.88 -1.34 -9.91
C HIS A 49 -3.52 -1.94 -10.25
N THR A 50 -3.41 -2.51 -11.45
CA THR A 50 -2.15 -3.01 -11.99
C THR A 50 -2.01 -2.76 -13.48
N TRP A 51 -0.79 -2.92 -13.98
CA TRP A 51 -0.47 -2.88 -15.39
C TRP A 51 -0.60 -4.25 -16.05
N ASP A 52 -0.69 -4.29 -17.38
CA ASP A 52 -0.81 -5.48 -18.21
C ASP A 52 0.45 -6.36 -18.29
N LYS A 53 1.45 -6.09 -17.45
CA LYS A 53 2.73 -6.80 -17.36
C LYS A 53 3.18 -6.96 -15.91
N TYR A 54 4.09 -7.90 -15.67
CA TYR A 54 4.65 -8.18 -14.34
C TYR A 54 5.67 -7.15 -13.87
N ASN A 55 6.48 -6.60 -14.77
CA ASN A 55 7.38 -5.50 -14.46
C ASN A 55 7.68 -4.71 -15.74
N SER A 56 8.00 -3.43 -15.60
CA SER A 56 8.46 -2.60 -16.72
C SER A 56 9.85 -2.08 -16.42
N VAL A 57 10.76 -2.22 -17.38
CA VAL A 57 12.12 -1.63 -17.31
C VAL A 57 12.24 -0.37 -18.14
N ASP A 58 11.24 -0.09 -18.97
CA ASP A 58 11.24 1.08 -19.84
C ASP A 58 10.76 2.35 -19.12
N THR A 59 11.72 3.17 -18.69
CA THR A 59 11.51 4.51 -18.12
C THR A 59 11.96 5.64 -19.07
N SER A 60 12.10 5.33 -20.37
CA SER A 60 12.75 6.21 -21.35
C SER A 60 12.10 7.57 -21.55
N LYS A 61 10.78 7.74 -21.30
CA LYS A 61 10.11 9.04 -21.47
C LYS A 61 10.36 10.00 -20.31
N GLU A 62 10.51 9.51 -19.08
CA GLU A 62 10.57 10.38 -17.90
C GLU A 62 11.99 10.60 -17.35
N GLN A 63 13.03 10.06 -18.02
CA GLN A 63 14.45 10.30 -17.71
C GLN A 63 14.81 10.18 -16.22
N PHE A 64 14.15 9.28 -15.48
CA PHE A 64 14.50 9.07 -14.08
C PHE A 64 15.80 8.28 -13.98
N ASN A 65 16.80 8.89 -13.33
CA ASN A 65 18.03 8.21 -12.95
C ASN A 65 17.71 7.31 -11.74
N LEU A 66 17.26 6.08 -12.00
CA LEU A 66 16.96 5.12 -10.95
C LEU A 66 18.26 4.74 -10.24
N TRP A 67 18.32 4.91 -8.92
CA TRP A 67 19.51 4.58 -8.11
C TRP A 67 19.96 3.12 -8.23
N HIS A 68 19.12 2.25 -8.79
CA HIS A 68 19.34 0.82 -8.97
C HIS A 68 19.33 0.39 -10.45
N GLN A 69 19.59 1.30 -11.39
CA GLN A 69 19.56 1.02 -12.84
C GLN A 69 20.48 -0.13 -13.29
N GLU A 70 21.51 -0.46 -12.50
CA GLU A 70 22.46 -1.54 -12.80
C GLU A 70 22.03 -2.90 -12.22
N ILE A 71 20.95 -2.95 -11.43
CA ILE A 71 20.48 -4.18 -10.79
C ILE A 71 19.10 -4.56 -11.33
N ASP A 72 19.05 -5.69 -12.03
CA ASP A 72 17.79 -6.28 -12.45
C ASP A 72 17.20 -7.14 -11.33
N TYR A 73 16.23 -6.59 -10.61
CA TYR A 73 15.56 -7.27 -9.50
C TYR A 73 14.47 -8.26 -9.92
N TYR A 74 14.08 -8.29 -11.20
CA TYR A 74 12.95 -9.07 -11.71
C TYR A 74 13.24 -9.64 -13.12
N PRO A 75 14.38 -10.33 -13.33
CA PRO A 75 14.85 -10.71 -14.66
C PRO A 75 13.88 -11.61 -15.42
N THR A 76 13.10 -12.45 -14.75
CA THR A 76 12.12 -13.34 -15.41
C THR A 76 10.73 -12.71 -15.59
N MET A 77 10.50 -11.52 -15.03
CA MET A 77 9.23 -10.80 -15.05
C MET A 77 9.23 -9.55 -15.95
N ASN A 78 10.40 -9.09 -16.38
CA ASN A 78 10.54 -7.91 -17.23
C ASN A 78 9.74 -8.03 -18.54
N GLU A 79 8.83 -7.07 -18.75
CA GLU A 79 7.92 -6.98 -19.90
C GLU A 79 6.99 -8.19 -20.13
N LYS A 80 7.05 -9.20 -19.25
CA LYS A 80 6.18 -10.37 -19.28
C LYS A 80 4.74 -9.94 -19.06
N LYS A 81 3.86 -10.26 -20.01
CA LYS A 81 2.43 -9.92 -19.94
C LYS A 81 1.70 -10.73 -18.88
N ILE A 82 0.70 -10.11 -18.25
CA ILE A 82 -0.28 -10.81 -17.41
C ILE A 82 -1.19 -11.64 -18.33
N SER A 83 -1.15 -12.96 -18.17
CA SER A 83 -2.00 -13.91 -18.87
C SER A 83 -3.40 -13.99 -18.27
N SER A 84 -4.35 -14.65 -18.96
CA SER A 84 -5.68 -14.92 -18.41
C SER A 84 -5.65 -15.77 -17.14
N GLN A 85 -4.70 -16.71 -17.03
CA GLN A 85 -4.53 -17.50 -15.81
C GLN A 85 -4.03 -16.63 -14.66
N ASP A 86 -3.12 -15.70 -14.92
CA ASP A 86 -2.67 -14.73 -13.91
C ASP A 86 -3.84 -13.88 -13.40
N GLN A 87 -4.70 -13.39 -14.29
CA GLN A 87 -5.89 -12.62 -13.90
C GLN A 87 -6.84 -13.44 -13.03
N LYS A 88 -7.06 -14.72 -13.38
CA LYS A 88 -7.86 -15.63 -12.58
C LYS A 88 -7.26 -15.82 -11.18
N ASP A 89 -5.96 -16.10 -11.09
CA ASP A 89 -5.26 -16.30 -9.82
C ASP A 89 -5.34 -15.04 -8.93
N ILE A 90 -5.23 -13.85 -9.52
CA ILE A 90 -5.38 -12.58 -8.80
C ILE A 90 -6.78 -12.44 -8.21
N ILE A 91 -7.82 -12.73 -9.00
CA ILE A 91 -9.21 -12.66 -8.53
C ILE A 91 -9.46 -13.70 -7.44
N ASP A 92 -8.99 -14.94 -7.65
CA ASP A 92 -9.21 -16.06 -6.73
C ASP A 92 -8.51 -15.81 -5.38
N LEU A 93 -7.28 -15.30 -5.39
CA LEU A 93 -6.51 -15.00 -4.17
C LEU A 93 -7.04 -13.77 -3.43
N TYR A 94 -7.20 -12.65 -4.12
CA TYR A 94 -7.47 -11.37 -3.45
C TYR A 94 -8.95 -11.02 -3.33
N GLN A 95 -9.83 -11.67 -4.08
CA GLN A 95 -11.28 -11.42 -4.08
C GLN A 95 -11.63 -9.91 -4.11
N PRO A 96 -11.06 -9.11 -5.05
CA PRO A 96 -11.17 -7.67 -5.01
C PRO A 96 -12.61 -7.21 -5.26
N LYS A 97 -13.03 -6.13 -4.59
CA LYS A 97 -14.32 -5.47 -4.89
C LYS A 97 -14.29 -4.77 -6.24
N LYS A 98 -13.15 -4.19 -6.60
CA LYS A 98 -12.88 -3.66 -7.94
C LYS A 98 -11.42 -3.88 -8.31
N ILE A 99 -11.20 -4.23 -9.57
CA ILE A 99 -9.87 -4.40 -10.17
C ILE A 99 -9.81 -3.66 -11.52
N LEU A 100 -8.68 -3.03 -11.79
CA LEU A 100 -8.36 -2.42 -13.09
C LEU A 100 -6.98 -2.91 -13.54
N ILE A 101 -6.95 -3.54 -14.72
CA ILE A 101 -5.74 -3.96 -15.40
C ILE A 101 -5.65 -3.18 -16.69
N GLU A 102 -4.63 -2.34 -16.85
CA GLU A 102 -4.48 -1.49 -18.03
C GLU A 102 -3.06 -1.53 -18.60
N LYS A 103 -2.92 -1.14 -19.87
CA LYS A 103 -1.62 -1.09 -20.53
C LYS A 103 -0.79 0.06 -19.96
N LEU A 104 0.44 -0.25 -19.51
CA LEU A 104 1.42 0.81 -19.22
C LEU A 104 2.06 1.25 -20.53
N GLU A 105 1.89 2.54 -20.86
CA GLU A 105 2.56 3.13 -22.00
C GLU A 105 4.09 3.10 -21.86
N LYS A 106 4.76 2.94 -23.00
CA LYS A 106 6.22 2.89 -23.07
C LYS A 106 6.83 4.16 -22.45
N GLY A 107 7.78 3.99 -21.53
CA GLY A 107 8.53 5.07 -20.90
C GLY A 107 7.83 5.83 -19.77
N VAL A 108 6.56 5.54 -19.47
CA VAL A 108 5.77 6.25 -18.45
C VAL A 108 6.09 5.74 -17.04
N TYR A 109 6.25 6.67 -16.10
CA TYR A 109 6.44 6.33 -14.70
C TYR A 109 5.09 6.05 -14.01
N GLY A 110 4.78 4.78 -13.81
CA GLY A 110 3.45 4.33 -13.39
C GLY A 110 3.06 4.64 -11.93
N TYR A 111 4.01 4.97 -11.04
CA TYR A 111 3.75 5.08 -9.60
C TYR A 111 2.62 6.08 -9.21
N PRO A 112 2.67 7.36 -9.60
CA PRO A 112 1.59 8.30 -9.25
C PRO A 112 0.26 7.91 -9.90
N ILE A 113 0.31 7.33 -11.11
CA ILE A 113 -0.89 6.92 -11.85
C ILE A 113 -1.61 5.79 -11.13
N THR A 114 -0.88 4.75 -10.72
CA THR A 114 -1.48 3.58 -10.06
C THR A 114 -2.11 3.95 -8.72
N LEU A 115 -1.53 4.88 -7.97
CA LEU A 115 -2.11 5.37 -6.72
C LEU A 115 -3.43 6.11 -6.96
N ASN A 116 -3.47 6.94 -8.01
CA ASN A 116 -4.69 7.65 -8.38
C ASN A 116 -5.80 6.66 -8.73
N LYS A 117 -5.48 5.70 -9.61
CA LYS A 117 -6.43 4.74 -10.13
C LYS A 117 -7.02 3.86 -9.04
N VAL A 118 -6.19 3.28 -8.16
CA VAL A 118 -6.70 2.44 -7.06
C VAL A 118 -7.54 3.24 -6.06
N SER A 119 -7.16 4.49 -5.77
CA SER A 119 -7.95 5.39 -4.93
C SER A 119 -9.32 5.69 -5.55
N ASN A 120 -9.38 5.89 -6.88
CA ASN A 120 -10.62 6.13 -7.61
C ASN A 120 -11.55 4.90 -7.63
N LEU A 121 -10.99 3.70 -7.75
CA LEU A 121 -11.78 2.46 -7.63
C LEU A 121 -12.52 2.41 -6.29
N ARG A 122 -11.79 2.68 -5.20
CA ARG A 122 -12.34 2.66 -3.84
C ARG A 122 -13.35 3.78 -3.60
N THR A 123 -13.06 5.02 -3.99
CA THR A 123 -13.99 6.15 -3.79
C THR A 123 -15.27 6.01 -4.62
N THR A 124 -15.18 5.41 -5.80
CA THR A 124 -16.36 5.08 -6.61
C THR A 124 -17.21 4.01 -5.92
N TYR A 125 -16.58 2.96 -5.36
CA TYR A 125 -17.28 1.93 -4.59
C TYR A 125 -17.94 2.49 -3.30
N GLU A 126 -17.24 3.36 -2.56
CA GLU A 126 -17.83 4.09 -1.41
C GLU A 126 -19.11 4.83 -1.81
N LYS A 127 -19.08 5.55 -2.95
CA LYS A 127 -20.24 6.28 -3.47
C LYS A 127 -21.38 5.35 -3.86
N GLU A 128 -21.08 4.24 -4.54
CA GLU A 128 -22.08 3.24 -4.94
C GLU A 128 -22.75 2.55 -3.75
N LYS A 129 -22.01 2.37 -2.65
CA LYS A 129 -22.50 1.65 -1.46
C LYS A 129 -22.99 2.56 -0.33
N GLY A 130 -22.82 3.88 -0.46
CA GLY A 130 -23.30 4.85 0.51
C GLY A 130 -22.58 4.80 1.86
N PHE A 131 -21.29 4.45 1.90
CA PHE A 131 -20.49 4.44 3.13
C PHE A 131 -19.08 4.99 2.91
N LYS A 132 -18.36 5.23 4.01
CA LYS A 132 -16.92 5.57 4.02
C LYS A 132 -16.11 4.54 4.80
N TYR A 133 -14.89 4.27 4.36
CA TYR A 133 -13.96 3.44 5.12
C TYR A 133 -13.41 4.21 6.33
N ASP A 134 -13.23 3.51 7.45
CA ASP A 134 -12.64 4.06 8.68
C ASP A 134 -11.11 4.17 8.58
N ALA A 135 -10.49 3.30 7.79
CA ALA A 135 -9.06 3.25 7.55
C ALA A 135 -8.76 2.78 6.12
N LEU A 136 -7.61 3.21 5.62
CA LEU A 136 -7.10 2.94 4.29
C LEU A 136 -5.68 2.40 4.43
N LEU A 137 -5.42 1.20 3.92
CA LEU A 137 -4.10 0.60 3.79
C LEU A 137 -3.67 0.65 2.33
N TYR A 138 -2.43 1.00 2.07
CA TYR A 138 -1.82 1.01 0.75
C TYR A 138 -0.56 0.16 0.78
N THR A 139 -0.44 -0.77 -0.17
CA THR A 139 0.78 -1.55 -0.34
C THR A 139 0.90 -2.13 -1.75
N ARG A 140 1.97 -2.90 -1.98
CA ARG A 140 2.26 -3.58 -3.25
C ARG A 140 2.17 -5.09 -3.08
N CYS A 141 1.93 -5.78 -4.19
CA CYS A 141 1.83 -7.24 -4.20
C CYS A 141 3.19 -7.95 -4.05
N ASP A 142 4.30 -7.22 -4.16
CA ASP A 142 5.65 -7.75 -3.96
C ASP A 142 6.18 -7.57 -2.53
N ILE A 143 5.31 -7.31 -1.56
CA ILE A 143 5.71 -7.16 -0.16
C ILE A 143 5.49 -8.47 0.60
N MET A 144 6.57 -9.03 1.11
CA MET A 144 6.56 -10.15 2.05
C MET A 144 6.38 -9.62 3.47
N PHE A 145 5.16 -9.65 4.00
CA PHE A 145 4.85 -9.32 5.39
C PHE A 145 5.23 -10.49 6.30
N LYS A 146 6.29 -10.36 7.09
CA LYS A 146 6.81 -11.44 7.96
C LYS A 146 6.17 -11.46 9.34
N ASN A 147 5.79 -10.29 9.85
CA ASN A 147 5.21 -10.13 11.18
C ASN A 147 3.81 -9.53 11.09
N PRO A 148 2.91 -9.85 12.02
CA PRO A 148 1.56 -9.31 12.02
C PRO A 148 1.55 -7.81 12.30
N ILE A 149 0.65 -7.06 11.65
CA ILE A 149 0.38 -5.67 11.99
C ILE A 149 -1.12 -5.41 12.15
N ARG A 150 -1.49 -4.90 13.32
CA ARG A 150 -2.87 -4.54 13.67
C ARG A 150 -3.08 -3.02 13.54
N ILE A 151 -3.72 -2.58 12.47
CA ILE A 151 -3.89 -1.17 12.09
C ILE A 151 -4.62 -0.37 13.17
N LEU A 152 -5.70 -0.93 13.73
CA LEU A 152 -6.49 -0.26 14.75
C LEU A 152 -5.66 0.06 16.00
N GLY A 153 -4.69 -0.80 16.35
CA GLY A 153 -3.81 -0.60 17.50
C GLY A 153 -3.00 0.70 17.41
N TYR A 154 -2.44 1.00 16.24
CA TYR A 154 -1.70 2.25 16.03
C TYR A 154 -2.61 3.48 15.99
N ILE A 155 -3.79 3.35 15.38
CA ILE A 155 -4.79 4.43 15.32
C ILE A 155 -5.28 4.80 16.74
N ASP A 156 -5.62 3.80 17.55
CA ASP A 156 -6.14 4.01 18.91
C ASP A 156 -5.05 4.51 19.86
N TYR A 157 -3.81 4.02 19.71
CA TYR A 157 -2.67 4.57 20.45
C TYR A 157 -2.52 6.08 20.20
N TRP A 158 -2.65 6.52 18.95
CA TRP A 158 -2.53 7.94 18.63
C TRP A 158 -3.71 8.78 19.13
N LYS A 159 -4.94 8.27 19.04
CA LYS A 159 -6.15 8.98 19.47
C LYS A 159 -6.07 9.49 20.92
N ASN A 160 -5.34 8.78 21.78
CA ASN A 160 -5.16 9.12 23.18
C ASN A 160 -4.05 10.16 23.44
N ASN A 161 -3.43 10.72 22.38
CA ASN A 161 -2.39 11.74 22.44
C ASN A 161 -2.90 13.07 21.82
N PRO A 162 -3.71 13.86 22.55
CA PRO A 162 -4.42 15.03 22.00
C PRO A 162 -3.51 16.19 21.59
N THR A 163 -2.24 16.20 22.00
CA THR A 163 -1.26 17.23 21.66
C THR A 163 -0.88 17.25 20.17
N LEU A 164 -1.29 16.25 19.39
CA LEU A 164 -0.94 16.10 17.98
C LEU A 164 -2.18 15.76 17.13
N ASP A 165 -3.27 16.50 17.32
CA ASP A 165 -4.49 16.40 16.49
C ASP A 165 -4.23 16.91 15.07
N THR A 166 -3.65 16.03 14.25
CA THR A 166 -3.30 16.30 12.85
C THR A 166 -3.61 15.08 11.98
N LYS A 167 -3.62 15.27 10.66
CA LYS A 167 -3.83 14.18 9.71
C LYS A 167 -2.56 13.35 9.60
N ILE A 168 -2.65 12.06 9.87
CA ILE A 168 -1.47 11.19 9.96
C ILE A 168 -1.44 10.15 8.88
N ILE A 169 -0.22 9.88 8.40
CA ILE A 169 0.14 8.74 7.58
C ILE A 169 1.13 7.90 8.39
N TRP A 170 0.72 6.69 8.74
CA TRP A 170 1.56 5.72 9.43
C TRP A 170 2.30 4.89 8.39
N CYS A 171 3.62 4.94 8.42
CA CYS A 171 4.49 4.36 7.41
C CYS A 171 5.33 3.25 8.01
N GLY A 172 5.39 2.09 7.35
CA GLY A 172 6.53 1.20 7.55
C GLY A 172 7.79 1.86 6.99
N HIS A 173 8.96 1.61 7.58
CA HIS A 173 10.15 2.38 7.24
C HIS A 173 11.46 1.60 7.29
N SER A 174 12.55 2.19 6.77
CA SER A 174 13.88 1.56 6.69
C SER A 174 14.92 2.17 7.63
N SER A 175 14.47 2.74 8.76
CA SER A 175 15.40 3.29 9.77
C SER A 175 16.40 2.24 10.19
N PHE A 176 17.69 2.59 10.12
CA PHE A 176 18.83 1.73 10.41
C PHE A 176 18.99 0.49 9.52
N SER A 177 18.17 0.30 8.48
CA SER A 177 18.35 -0.81 7.52
C SER A 177 19.09 -0.42 6.25
N ARG A 178 19.00 0.86 5.83
CA ARG A 178 19.78 1.42 4.70
C ARG A 178 20.51 2.73 5.03
N MET A 179 20.16 3.37 6.15
CA MET A 179 20.72 4.66 6.56
C MET A 179 21.33 4.54 7.95
N ALA A 180 22.51 5.15 8.16
CA ALA A 180 23.14 5.21 9.47
C ALA A 180 22.43 6.17 10.45
N ILE A 181 21.55 7.04 9.93
CA ILE A 181 20.81 8.05 10.68
C ILE A 181 19.32 7.86 10.39
N ALA A 182 18.51 7.82 11.45
CA ALA A 182 17.06 7.85 11.37
C ALA A 182 16.56 9.26 11.71
N ASP A 183 16.33 10.08 10.69
CA ASP A 183 15.74 11.41 10.87
C ASP A 183 14.21 11.30 10.94
N PRO A 184 13.55 11.64 12.07
CA PRO A 184 12.10 11.52 12.19
C PRO A 184 11.32 12.44 11.24
N ARG A 185 11.97 13.43 10.61
CA ARG A 185 11.37 14.28 9.58
C ARG A 185 11.27 13.58 8.22
N ILE A 186 12.06 12.51 8.01
CA ILE A 186 12.18 11.80 6.74
C ILE A 186 11.84 10.33 6.98
N VAL A 187 10.60 9.96 6.66
CA VAL A 187 10.16 8.56 6.75
C VAL A 187 10.37 7.88 5.39
N THR A 188 11.39 7.04 5.32
CA THR A 188 11.71 6.26 4.12
C THR A 188 10.76 5.08 3.91
N GLU A 189 10.64 4.57 2.68
CA GLU A 189 9.79 3.42 2.30
C GLU A 189 8.27 3.61 2.48
N CYS A 190 7.82 4.83 2.77
CA CYS A 190 6.40 5.14 2.82
C CYS A 190 5.76 5.16 1.41
N ASP A 191 6.52 4.85 0.35
CA ASP A 191 6.06 4.61 -1.01
C ASP A 191 5.71 3.13 -1.31
N ILE A 192 5.88 2.23 -0.33
CA ILE A 192 5.58 0.79 -0.49
C ILE A 192 4.61 0.21 0.54
N PHE A 193 4.51 0.80 1.74
CA PHE A 193 3.57 0.37 2.78
C PHE A 193 3.21 1.51 3.74
N TRP A 194 1.93 1.87 3.77
CA TRP A 194 1.40 2.85 4.72
C TRP A 194 -0.09 2.69 4.94
N PHE A 195 -0.60 3.25 6.03
CA PHE A 195 -2.03 3.39 6.26
C PHE A 195 -2.39 4.76 6.84
N THR A 196 -3.66 5.10 6.73
CA THR A 196 -4.23 6.37 7.22
C THR A 196 -5.73 6.25 7.42
N LYS A 197 -6.35 7.26 8.04
CA LYS A 197 -7.81 7.45 8.08
C LYS A 197 -8.31 8.46 7.05
N TYR A 198 -7.41 9.14 6.36
CA TYR A 198 -7.71 10.31 5.55
C TYR A 198 -7.56 10.00 4.08
N ASN A 199 -8.37 10.63 3.23
CA ASN A 199 -8.15 10.54 1.80
C ASN A 199 -6.85 11.24 1.42
N ILE A 200 -5.96 10.51 0.75
CA ILE A 200 -4.68 10.99 0.24
C ILE A 200 -4.79 11.17 -1.28
N ASN A 201 -4.31 12.29 -1.79
CA ASN A 201 -4.08 12.47 -3.22
C ASN A 201 -2.70 11.87 -3.58
N PRO A 202 -2.52 11.18 -4.72
CA PRO A 202 -1.22 10.68 -5.16
C PRO A 202 -0.07 11.71 -5.09
N ASN A 203 -0.37 12.99 -5.36
CA ASN A 203 0.62 14.06 -5.26
C ASN A 203 1.07 14.33 -3.82
N ASP A 204 0.27 13.94 -2.83
CA ASP A 204 0.62 14.05 -1.41
C ASP A 204 1.67 13.02 -1.01
N MET A 205 1.89 11.98 -1.84
CA MET A 205 2.88 10.92 -1.63
C MET A 205 4.18 11.14 -2.42
N TYR A 206 4.32 12.26 -3.16
CA TYR A 206 5.43 12.49 -4.10
C TYR A 206 6.47 13.47 -3.55
N HIS A 207 7.74 13.03 -3.52
CA HIS A 207 9.03 13.74 -3.37
C HIS A 207 9.19 14.87 -2.35
N ASN A 208 10.26 14.71 -1.57
CA ASN A 208 10.78 15.56 -0.49
C ASN A 208 9.86 15.61 0.75
N CYS A 209 10.44 15.23 1.89
CA CYS A 209 10.05 15.59 3.26
C CYS A 209 9.01 16.72 3.27
N PRO A 210 7.81 16.54 3.87
CA PRO A 210 6.62 17.30 3.50
C PRO A 210 6.94 18.79 3.56
N ASN A 211 7.06 19.43 2.39
CA ASN A 211 7.12 20.89 2.28
C ASN A 211 5.83 21.53 2.83
N ASP A 212 4.82 20.70 3.16
CA ASP A 212 3.63 21.10 3.89
C ASP A 212 3.30 20.09 5.02
N ILE A 213 4.08 20.13 6.11
CA ILE A 213 3.77 19.41 7.36
C ILE A 213 2.36 19.71 7.91
N ASN A 214 1.74 20.82 7.47
CA ASN A 214 0.37 21.16 7.85
C ASN A 214 -0.67 20.28 7.15
N LYS A 215 -0.32 19.60 6.05
CA LYS A 215 -1.27 18.75 5.32
C LYS A 215 -1.35 17.34 5.89
N PHE A 216 -0.20 16.69 6.09
CA PHE A 216 -0.08 15.36 6.70
C PHE A 216 1.21 15.25 7.50
N LEU A 217 1.11 14.69 8.70
CA LEU A 217 2.26 14.26 9.50
C LEU A 217 2.57 12.78 9.19
N TRP A 218 3.79 12.54 8.72
CA TRP A 218 4.29 11.21 8.38
C TRP A 218 4.99 10.63 9.59
N ILE A 219 4.58 9.43 10.01
CA ILE A 219 5.09 8.81 11.23
C ILE A 219 5.57 7.41 10.89
N GLY A 220 6.87 7.16 11.12
CA GLY A 220 7.42 5.82 11.15
C GLY A 220 6.85 5.05 12.34
N ILE A 221 6.26 3.89 12.08
CA ILE A 221 5.78 2.98 13.13
C ILE A 221 6.79 1.86 13.36
N ASP A 222 6.70 1.15 14.48
CA ASP A 222 7.54 -0.02 14.78
C ASP A 222 7.21 -1.21 13.86
N TYR A 223 7.52 -1.04 12.58
CA TYR A 223 7.30 -1.95 11.47
C TYR A 223 8.33 -1.64 10.38
N LEU A 224 9.43 -2.38 10.38
CA LEU A 224 10.67 -2.06 9.69
C LEU A 224 10.90 -2.95 8.47
N LEU A 225 11.44 -2.34 7.41
CA LEU A 225 11.97 -3.05 6.26
C LEU A 225 13.11 -3.99 6.69
N ASN A 226 13.09 -5.21 6.17
CA ASN A 226 13.93 -6.37 6.45
C ASN A 226 13.66 -7.09 7.79
N ARG A 227 13.08 -6.41 8.79
CA ARG A 227 12.63 -7.03 10.05
C ARG A 227 11.21 -7.60 9.92
N ASP A 228 10.24 -6.73 9.64
CA ASP A 228 8.80 -7.07 9.66
C ASP A 228 8.20 -7.24 8.28
N PHE A 229 8.76 -6.56 7.28
CA PHE A 229 8.40 -6.76 5.89
C PHE A 229 9.61 -6.63 4.99
N LYS A 230 9.56 -7.21 3.78
CA LYS A 230 10.64 -7.12 2.80
C LYS A 230 10.03 -7.01 1.40
N ILE A 231 10.68 -6.24 0.54
CA ILE A 231 10.38 -6.30 -0.91
C ILE A 231 10.88 -7.65 -1.43
N TRP A 232 9.94 -8.51 -1.84
CA TRP A 232 10.19 -9.84 -2.37
C TRP A 232 10.47 -9.75 -3.86
N ARG A 233 11.76 -9.86 -4.17
CA ARG A 233 12.35 -9.84 -5.52
C ARG A 233 12.76 -11.25 -5.90
N GLU A 234 13.07 -11.47 -7.17
CA GLU A 234 13.67 -12.72 -7.65
C GLU A 234 15.11 -12.90 -7.16
#